data_AF-A0A484GI25-F1
#
_entry.id   AF-A0A484GI25-F1
#
_cell.length_a   1.000
_cell.length_b   1.000
_cell.length_c   1.000
_cell.angle_alpha   90.00
_cell.angle_beta   90.00
_cell.angle_gamma   90.00
#
_symmetry.space_group_name_H-M   'P 1'
#
loop_
_entity.id
_entity.type
_entity.pdbx_description
1 polymer ?
#
loop_
_entity_poly.entity_id
_entity_poly.type
_entity_poly.pdbx_seq_one_letter_code
_entity_poly.pdbx_strand_id
1 'polypeptide(L)'
;EVTAITMNGVWKNLCPQFVYSFHGFEKVDEESKEIFSSLVTLSEKLELDLQEDDFIEILAVHHEELTNEDLMELEGKRQEKEEVTEEPKRFMMQEMARGFSLFEEALL
;
A
#
# COMPACT_ATOMS: atom_id res chain seq x y z
N GLU A 1 12.32 -18.78 -8.73
CA GLU A 1 11.54 -17.69 -9.38
C GLU A 1 10.61 -17.12 -8.33
N VAL A 2 10.64 -15.80 -8.12
CA VAL A 2 9.80 -15.15 -7.10
C VAL A 2 8.47 -14.83 -7.77
N THR A 3 7.38 -15.40 -7.27
CA THR A 3 6.04 -15.14 -7.80
C THR A 3 5.49 -13.84 -7.23
N ALA A 4 4.56 -13.19 -7.94
CA ALA A 4 3.91 -11.96 -7.49
C ALA A 4 3.28 -12.10 -6.09
N ILE A 5 2.77 -13.28 -5.75
CA ILE A 5 2.23 -13.62 -4.43
C ILE A 5 3.32 -13.54 -3.35
N THR A 6 4.50 -14.09 -3.61
CA THR A 6 5.63 -14.04 -2.67
C THR A 6 6.11 -12.60 -2.49
N MET A 7 6.13 -11.81 -3.56
CA MET A 7 6.53 -10.41 -3.53
C MET A 7 5.53 -9.55 -2.73
N ASN A 8 4.22 -9.71 -2.98
CA ASN A 8 3.17 -9.04 -2.21
C ASN A 8 3.19 -9.42 -0.73
N GLY A 9 3.51 -10.66 -0.39
CA GLY A 9 3.66 -11.08 1.01
C GLY A 9 4.77 -10.33 1.76
N VAL A 10 5.90 -10.08 1.09
CA VAL A 10 7.02 -9.31 1.66
C VAL A 10 6.66 -7.83 1.77
N TRP A 11 6.07 -7.25 0.71
CA TRP A 11 5.64 -5.86 0.72
C TRP A 11 4.54 -5.59 1.77
N LYS A 12 3.68 -6.57 2.07
CA LYS A 12 2.63 -6.44 3.10
C LYS A 12 3.21 -6.22 4.49
N ASN A 13 4.38 -6.80 4.77
CA ASN A 13 5.06 -6.66 6.05
C ASN A 13 5.87 -5.35 6.15
N LEU A 14 6.41 -4.87 5.02
CA LEU A 14 7.24 -3.66 4.99
C LEU A 14 6.44 -2.37 4.79
N CYS A 15 5.33 -2.44 4.06
CA CYS A 15 4.54 -1.29 3.65
C CYS A 15 3.07 -1.69 3.41
N PRO A 16 2.30 -1.96 4.48
CA PRO A 16 0.92 -2.45 4.39
C PRO A 16 0.00 -1.55 3.58
N GLN A 17 0.24 -0.23 3.61
CA GLN A 17 -0.56 0.78 2.90
C GLN A 17 -0.40 0.72 1.37
N PHE A 18 0.64 0.06 0.87
CA PHE A 18 0.91 -0.07 -0.57
C PHE A 18 0.61 -1.47 -1.10
N VAL A 19 0.39 -2.45 -0.22
CA VAL A 19 -0.09 -3.77 -0.64
C VAL A 19 -1.59 -3.81 -0.51
N TYR A 20 -2.26 -3.48 -1.61
CA TYR A 20 -3.66 -3.80 -1.78
C TYR A 20 -3.79 -5.33 -1.79
N SER A 21 -4.16 -5.91 -0.64
CA SER A 21 -4.61 -7.30 -0.57
C SER A 21 -6.01 -7.48 -1.17
N PHE A 22 -6.46 -6.51 -1.96
CA PHE A 22 -7.74 -6.51 -2.62
C PHE A 22 -7.61 -7.35 -3.89
N HIS A 23 -8.14 -8.57 -3.85
CA HIS A 23 -8.06 -9.53 -4.98
C HIS A 23 -9.11 -9.23 -6.06
N GLY A 24 -9.60 -7.97 -6.09
CA GLY A 24 -10.82 -7.56 -6.75
C GLY A 24 -12.08 -7.96 -6.01
N PHE A 25 -13.19 -7.38 -6.46
CA PHE A 25 -14.48 -8.00 -6.22
C PHE A 25 -14.55 -9.24 -7.11
N GLU A 26 -14.82 -10.40 -6.51
CA GLU A 26 -15.23 -11.58 -7.27
C GLU A 26 -16.44 -11.18 -8.13
N LYS A 27 -16.54 -11.73 -9.36
CA LYS A 27 -17.55 -11.30 -10.35
C LYS A 27 -18.89 -11.03 -9.67
N VAL A 28 -19.45 -9.83 -9.87
CA VAL A 28 -20.70 -9.34 -9.28
C VAL A 28 -21.69 -10.50 -9.10
N ASP A 29 -21.73 -11.05 -7.89
CA ASP A 29 -22.64 -12.10 -7.48
C ASP A 29 -23.91 -11.48 -6.89
N GLU A 30 -24.86 -12.31 -6.46
CA GLU A 30 -26.13 -11.79 -5.95
C GLU A 30 -25.95 -10.98 -4.63
N GLU A 31 -24.89 -11.23 -3.85
CA GLU A 31 -24.54 -10.43 -2.66
C GLU A 31 -24.02 -9.03 -3.03
N SER A 32 -23.21 -8.93 -4.08
CA SER A 32 -22.69 -7.65 -4.54
C SER A 32 -23.79 -6.71 -5.07
N LYS A 33 -24.86 -7.24 -5.68
CA LYS A 33 -26.03 -6.43 -6.08
C LYS A 33 -26.73 -5.77 -4.89
N GLU A 34 -26.86 -6.49 -3.78
CA GLU A 34 -27.47 -5.94 -2.56
C GLU A 34 -26.62 -4.80 -1.98
N ILE A 35 -25.29 -4.92 -2.09
CA ILE A 35 -24.36 -3.86 -1.71
C ILE A 35 -24.51 -2.64 -2.62
N PHE A 36 -24.56 -2.81 -3.95
CA PHE A 36 -24.77 -1.69 -4.89
C PHE A 36 -26.10 -0.99 -4.66
N SER A 37 -27.19 -1.74 -4.45
CA SER A 37 -28.50 -1.17 -4.12
C SER A 37 -28.46 -0.38 -2.80
N SER A 38 -27.75 -0.88 -1.79
CA SER A 38 -27.56 -0.18 -0.52
C SER A 38 -26.74 1.11 -0.69
N LEU A 39 -25.74 1.11 -1.57
CA LEU A 39 -24.93 2.29 -1.89
C LEU A 39 -25.73 3.35 -2.64
N VAL A 40 -26.57 2.95 -3.60
CA VAL A 40 -27.51 3.87 -4.28
C VAL A 40 -28.51 4.47 -3.28
N THR A 41 -29.06 3.65 -2.38
CA THR A 41 -29.94 4.17 -1.32
C THR A 41 -29.21 5.17 -0.39
N LEU A 42 -27.92 4.97 -0.18
CA LEU A 42 -27.09 5.87 0.62
C LEU A 42 -26.73 7.14 -0.15
N SER A 43 -26.47 7.08 -1.47
CA SER A 43 -26.23 8.26 -2.30
C SER A 43 -27.46 9.15 -2.34
N GLU A 44 -28.66 8.58 -2.52
CA GLU A 44 -29.93 9.31 -2.44
C GLU A 44 -30.10 10.06 -1.12
N LYS A 45 -29.78 9.41 0.01
CA LYS A 45 -29.82 10.04 1.34
C LYS A 45 -28.81 11.17 1.52
N LEU A 46 -27.70 11.11 0.80
CA LEU A 46 -26.67 12.15 0.78
C LEU A 46 -26.91 13.20 -0.31
N GLU A 47 -28.05 13.14 -1.01
CA GLU A 47 -28.39 14.01 -2.16
C GLU A 47 -27.34 13.94 -3.29
N LEU A 48 -26.71 12.76 -3.44
CA LEU A 48 -25.78 12.45 -4.51
C LEU A 48 -26.51 11.68 -5.62
N ASP A 49 -26.42 12.17 -6.85
CA ASP A 49 -26.98 11.51 -8.03
C ASP A 49 -26.00 10.45 -8.56
N LEU A 50 -25.94 9.31 -7.87
CA LEU A 50 -25.07 8.18 -8.20
C LEU A 50 -25.92 6.91 -8.40
N GLN A 51 -25.71 6.24 -9.53
CA GLN A 51 -26.32 4.99 -9.95
C GLN A 51 -25.37 3.81 -9.75
N GLU A 52 -25.89 2.58 -9.85
CA GLU A 52 -25.07 1.36 -9.69
C GLU A 52 -23.85 1.35 -10.62
N ASP A 53 -24.03 1.77 -11.88
CA ASP A 53 -22.97 1.85 -12.88
C ASP A 53 -21.83 2.80 -12.46
N ASP A 54 -22.15 3.90 -11.77
CA ASP A 54 -21.14 4.85 -11.28
C ASP A 54 -20.26 4.21 -10.21
N PHE A 55 -20.85 3.40 -9.33
CA PHE A 55 -20.09 2.65 -8.33
C PHE A 55 -19.24 1.55 -8.98
N ILE A 56 -19.75 0.89 -10.02
CA ILE A 56 -18.97 -0.10 -10.78
C ILE A 56 -17.77 0.57 -11.44
N GLU A 57 -17.94 1.75 -12.04
CA GLU A 57 -16.84 2.52 -12.63
C GLU A 57 -15.81 2.95 -11.57
N ILE A 58 -16.26 3.49 -10.43
CA ILE A 58 -15.37 3.87 -9.32
C ILE A 58 -14.54 2.67 -8.83
N LEU A 59 -15.19 1.51 -8.67
CA LEU A 59 -14.51 0.30 -8.24
C LEU A 59 -13.57 -0.27 -9.31
N ALA A 60 -13.90 -0.10 -10.60
CA ALA A 60 -13.04 -0.48 -11.71
C ALA A 60 -11.80 0.44 -11.86
N VAL A 61 -11.92 1.73 -11.53
CA VAL A 61 -10.77 2.66 -11.52
C VAL A 61 -9.78 2.28 -10.41
N HIS A 62 -10.27 1.78 -9.27
CA HIS A 62 -9.41 1.24 -8.21
C HIS A 62 -8.69 -0.07 -8.57
N HIS A 63 -8.96 -0.63 -9.76
CA HIS A 63 -8.30 -1.81 -10.29
C HIS A 63 -7.10 -1.53 -11.21
N GLU A 64 -6.83 -0.27 -11.55
CA GLU A 64 -5.60 0.06 -12.26
C GLU A 64 -4.40 -0.20 -11.33
N GLU A 65 -3.59 -1.20 -11.70
CA GLU A 65 -2.29 -1.44 -11.06
C GLU A 65 -1.46 -0.17 -11.22
N LEU A 66 -0.98 0.38 -10.09
CA LEU A 66 -0.05 1.51 -10.09
C LEU A 66 1.11 1.21 -11.05
N THR A 67 1.31 2.08 -12.02
CA THR A 67 2.42 1.92 -12.96
C THR A 67 3.74 2.25 -12.29
N ASN A 68 4.86 1.83 -12.89
CA ASN A 68 6.18 2.22 -12.40
C ASN A 68 6.36 3.75 -12.37
N GLU A 69 5.70 4.48 -13.28
CA GLU A 69 5.69 5.95 -13.30
C GLU A 69 5.01 6.51 -12.04
N ASP A 70 3.82 5.98 -11.71
CA ASP A 70 3.06 6.38 -10.53
C ASP A 70 3.83 6.08 -9.23
N LEU A 71 4.55 4.95 -9.20
CA LEU A 71 5.42 4.58 -8.08
C LEU A 71 6.61 5.55 -7.93
N MET A 72 7.21 5.98 -9.03
CA MET A 72 8.29 6.97 -9.01
C MET A 72 7.81 8.34 -8.54
N GLU A 73 6.61 8.77 -8.96
CA GLU A 73 6.02 10.01 -8.45
C GLU A 73 5.70 9.95 -6.95
N LEU A 74 5.21 8.81 -6.48
CA LEU A 74 4.95 8.58 -5.05
C LEU A 74 6.22 8.65 -4.21
N GLU A 75 7.32 8.06 -4.70
CA GLU A 75 8.63 8.13 -4.06
C GLU A 75 9.17 9.56 -4.02
N GLY A 76 9.06 10.32 -5.12
CA GLY A 76 9.44 11.73 -5.16
C GLY A 76 8.71 12.57 -4.12
N LYS A 77 7.38 12.39 -4.00
CA LYS A 77 6.56 13.06 -2.98
C LYS A 77 6.90 12.64 -1.54
N ARG A 78 7.41 11.42 -1.36
CA ARG A 78 7.91 10.91 -0.06
C ARG A 78 9.22 11.58 0.33
N GLN A 79 10.15 11.68 -0.61
CA GLN A 79 11.44 12.34 -0.41
C GLN A 79 11.27 13.82 -0.08
N GLU A 80 10.34 14.53 -0.74
CA GLU A 80 9.99 15.91 -0.38
C GLU A 80 9.45 16.05 1.06
N LYS A 81 8.78 15.02 1.59
CA LYS A 81 8.31 14.98 2.98
C LYS A 81 9.40 14.60 3.99
N GLU A 82 10.34 13.74 3.61
CA GLU A 82 11.49 13.32 4.44
C GLU A 82 12.65 14.33 4.43
N GLU A 83 12.72 15.24 3.44
CA GLU A 83 13.70 16.34 3.44
C GLU A 83 13.50 17.33 4.59
N VAL A 84 12.40 17.25 5.33
CA VAL A 84 12.26 17.88 6.64
C VAL A 84 12.79 16.92 7.72
N THR A 85 14.10 17.04 7.99
CA THR A 85 14.79 16.62 9.23
C THR A 85 15.25 15.17 9.41
N GLU A 86 16.12 14.63 8.57
CA GLU A 86 17.19 13.77 9.11
C GLU A 86 18.56 14.11 8.52
N GLU A 87 19.51 14.44 9.41
CA GLU A 87 20.92 14.52 9.05
C GLU A 87 21.35 13.19 8.41
N PRO A 88 22.21 13.21 7.37
CA PRO A 88 22.68 11.99 6.71
C PRO A 88 23.25 11.03 7.75
N LYS A 89 22.60 9.87 7.96
CA LYS A 89 23.09 8.82 8.87
C LYS A 89 24.44 8.33 8.35
N ARG A 90 25.52 8.93 8.87
CA ARG A 90 26.90 8.52 8.57
C ARG A 90 27.13 7.18 9.22
N PHE A 91 27.26 6.15 8.39
CA PHE A 91 27.66 4.82 8.83
C PHE A 91 29.09 4.87 9.40
N MET A 92 29.23 4.87 10.73
CA MET A 92 30.53 4.95 11.39
C MET A 92 31.08 3.54 11.65
N MET A 93 32.13 3.17 10.90
CA MET A 93 32.83 1.89 11.02
C MET A 93 33.34 1.60 12.46
N GLN A 94 33.57 2.63 13.25
CA GLN A 94 33.95 2.53 14.66
C GLN A 94 32.82 1.98 15.54
N GLU A 95 31.56 2.34 15.28
CA GLU A 95 30.40 1.86 16.05
C GLU A 95 30.13 0.39 15.74
N MET A 96 30.32 -0.01 14.49
CA MET A 96 30.24 -1.41 14.07
C MET A 96 31.33 -2.27 14.74
N ALA A 97 32.58 -1.80 14.75
CA ALA A 97 33.68 -2.50 15.43
C ALA A 97 33.41 -2.67 16.94
N ARG A 98 32.81 -1.64 17.58
CA ARG A 98 32.41 -1.70 18.97
C ARG A 98 31.29 -2.71 19.21
N GLY A 99 30.30 -2.78 18.31
CA GLY A 99 29.23 -3.78 18.36
C GLY A 99 29.77 -5.21 18.28
N PHE A 100 30.69 -5.48 17.35
CA PHE A 100 31.32 -6.80 17.24
C PHE A 100 32.13 -7.19 18.48
N SER A 101 32.83 -6.25 19.11
CA SER A 101 33.57 -6.50 20.34
C SER A 101 32.64 -6.94 21.49
N LEU A 102 31.45 -6.34 21.59
CA LEU A 102 30.45 -6.70 22.61
C LEU A 102 29.85 -8.09 22.38
N PHE A 103 29.70 -8.52 21.12
CA PHE A 103 29.26 -9.88 20.81
C PHE A 103 30.30 -10.92 21.19
N GLU A 104 31.58 -10.64 20.94
CA GLU A 104 32.68 -11.55 21.32
C GLU A 104 32.82 -11.65 22.85
N GLU A 105 32.64 -10.53 23.58
CA GLU A 105 32.66 -10.53 25.03
C GLU A 105 31.49 -11.31 25.64
N ALA A 106 30.31 -11.27 25.01
CA ALA A 106 29.14 -12.03 25.45
C ALA A 106 29.20 -13.54 25.13
N LEU A 107 30.13 -13.96 24.28
CA LEU A 107 30.34 -15.36 23.89
C LEU A 107 31.43 -16.08 24.70
N LEU A 108 32.13 -15.34 25.58
CA LEU A 108 33.08 -15.87 26.58
C LEU A 108 32.37 -16.18 27.91
#